data_AF-A0A6P6AVE4-F1
#
_entry.id   AF-A0A6P6AVE4-F1
#
_cell.length_a   1.000
_cell.length_b   1.000
_cell.length_c   1.000
_cell.angle_alpha   90.00
_cell.angle_beta   90.00
_cell.angle_gamma   90.00
#
_symmetry.space_group_name_H-M   'P 1'
#
loop_
_entity.id
_entity.type
_entity.pdbx_description
1 polymer ?
#
loop_
_entity_poly.entity_id
_entity_poly.type
_entity_poly.pdbx_seq_one_letter_code
_entity_poly.pdbx_strand_id
1 'polypeptide(L)'
;MLQLDPFCPHDQIILFGRICAGCNTEIGHGRFLNCLNAFWHPECFRCHACNLPISDCEFSMSGNYRFHKSCYKERYHPKCDVCNHFIPTNPAGLIEYRAHPFWIQKYCPSHEHDGTPRCCSCERMEPQDTGFVALNDGRKLCLECLDSAVMDTNECQPLYLEIQEFYEGLNMKVEQQVPLLLVERQALNEAREGEKNGHYHMPETRGLCLSEEQTVSTILRRPRFGTGNRAMDMITEPYKLTRRCEVTAILILYGLPRLLTGSILAHEMMHAWMRLQGFRTLSQDVEEGICQVLAHMWLLTQLDSASSSNVASTSSSASSRLEKGKRPEFERKLGEFFKHQIESDTSPVYGDGFRAGHQAVYKYGLRRTLEHIRMTGRFPY
;
A
#
# COMPACT_ATOMS: atom_id res chain seq x y z
N MET A 1 29.61 0.05 -24.48
CA MET A 1 30.17 1.42 -24.61
C MET A 1 30.85 1.49 -25.96
N LEU A 2 30.60 2.55 -26.74
CA LEU A 2 31.26 2.77 -28.02
C LEU A 2 32.16 4.01 -27.89
N GLN A 3 33.39 3.89 -28.35
CA GLN A 3 34.42 4.91 -28.25
C GLN A 3 34.48 5.69 -29.57
N LEU A 4 34.68 7.00 -29.51
CA LEU A 4 35.02 7.82 -30.66
C LEU A 4 36.53 7.68 -30.89
N ASP A 5 36.92 7.15 -32.03
CA ASP A 5 38.34 7.04 -32.39
C ASP A 5 38.91 8.41 -32.78
N PRO A 6 39.94 8.92 -32.07
CA PRO A 6 40.66 10.11 -32.51
C PRO A 6 41.60 9.73 -33.67
N PHE A 7 41.51 10.50 -34.75
CA PHE A 7 42.33 10.50 -35.97
C PHE A 7 43.65 9.70 -35.97
N CYS A 8 43.78 8.81 -36.96
CA CYS A 8 45.05 8.32 -37.49
C CYS A 8 45.41 9.14 -38.75
N PRO A 9 46.49 9.92 -38.79
CA PRO A 9 46.88 10.67 -39.97
C PRO A 9 47.87 9.85 -40.78
N HIS A 10 47.41 9.20 -41.84
CA HIS A 10 48.09 8.98 -43.13
C HIS A 10 47.33 7.92 -43.91
N ASP A 11 46.64 8.37 -44.97
CA ASP A 11 46.64 7.70 -46.28
C ASP A 11 45.83 8.55 -47.27
N GLN A 12 46.53 9.10 -48.25
CA GLN A 12 45.95 9.59 -49.50
C GLN A 12 45.53 8.37 -50.32
N ILE A 13 44.27 8.29 -50.78
CA ILE A 13 43.82 7.66 -52.04
C ILE A 13 42.28 7.77 -52.17
N ILE A 14 41.84 8.33 -53.32
CA ILE A 14 40.52 8.35 -53.99
C ILE A 14 39.35 9.17 -53.36
N LEU A 15 38.97 10.22 -54.11
CA LEU A 15 37.83 11.13 -53.94
C LEU A 15 36.47 10.42 -54.17
N PHE A 16 36.02 9.63 -53.21
CA PHE A 16 34.58 9.60 -52.90
C PHE A 16 34.36 10.57 -51.75
N GLY A 17 33.63 11.67 -52.00
CA GLY A 17 33.33 12.68 -50.99
C GLY A 17 32.77 12.01 -49.74
N ARG A 18 33.35 12.29 -48.56
CA ARG A 18 32.84 11.78 -47.30
C ARG A 18 31.50 12.47 -47.03
N ILE A 19 30.38 11.77 -47.16
CA ILE A 19 29.06 12.36 -46.92
C ILE A 19 28.74 12.27 -45.43
N CYS A 20 28.35 13.40 -44.83
CA CYS A 20 27.92 13.46 -43.43
C CYS A 20 26.58 12.73 -43.24
N ALA A 21 26.53 11.71 -42.38
CA ALA A 21 25.32 10.95 -42.10
C ALA A 21 24.22 11.76 -41.38
N GLY A 22 24.54 12.93 -40.82
CA GLY A 22 23.57 13.79 -40.15
C GLY A 22 22.87 14.81 -41.06
N CYS A 23 23.57 15.37 -42.04
CA CYS A 23 23.04 16.42 -42.93
C CYS A 23 23.07 16.05 -44.43
N ASN A 24 23.64 14.89 -44.77
CA ASN A 24 23.77 14.37 -46.13
C ASN A 24 24.54 15.28 -47.09
N THR A 25 25.46 16.10 -46.58
CA THR A 25 26.35 16.96 -47.37
C THR A 25 27.80 16.51 -47.27
N GLU A 26 28.63 16.91 -48.23
CA GLU A 26 30.06 16.59 -48.23
C GLU A 26 30.80 17.19 -47.04
N ILE A 27 31.66 16.39 -46.43
CA ILE A 27 32.62 16.77 -45.41
C ILE A 27 33.88 17.23 -46.15
N GLY A 28 34.11 18.54 -46.18
CA GLY A 28 35.32 19.13 -46.77
C GLY A 28 36.60 18.84 -45.97
N HIS A 29 37.64 19.66 -46.15
CA HIS A 29 38.95 19.48 -45.51
C HIS A 29 39.01 19.78 -43.99
N GLY A 30 37.87 19.89 -43.31
CA GLY A 30 37.77 20.22 -41.89
C GLY A 30 37.87 19.02 -40.94
N ARG A 31 37.72 19.28 -39.63
CA ARG A 31 37.60 18.23 -38.62
C ARG A 31 36.29 17.45 -38.84
N PHE A 32 36.35 16.12 -38.73
CA PHE A 32 35.21 15.23 -38.85
C PHE A 32 35.27 14.11 -37.81
N LEU A 33 34.12 13.52 -37.50
CA LEU A 33 34.03 12.36 -36.62
C LEU A 33 33.80 11.11 -37.46
N ASN A 34 34.54 10.05 -37.18
CA ASN A 34 34.33 8.72 -37.76
C ASN A 34 33.89 7.78 -36.63
N CYS A 35 32.63 7.37 -36.66
CA CYS A 35 32.08 6.43 -35.69
C CYS A 35 30.79 5.81 -36.24
N LEU A 36 30.42 4.63 -35.73
CA LEU A 36 29.22 3.90 -36.18
C LEU A 36 29.26 3.58 -37.68
N ASN A 37 30.45 3.30 -38.22
CA ASN A 37 30.69 3.08 -39.65
C ASN A 37 30.21 4.23 -40.57
N ALA A 38 30.22 5.46 -40.07
CA ALA A 38 29.78 6.65 -40.82
C ALA A 38 30.63 7.88 -40.46
N PHE A 39 30.62 8.86 -41.36
CA PHE A 39 31.28 10.15 -41.16
C PHE A 39 30.27 11.22 -40.75
N TRP A 40 30.69 12.12 -39.87
CA TRP A 40 29.85 13.18 -39.34
C TRP A 40 30.61 14.51 -39.27
N HIS A 41 29.94 15.61 -39.59
CA HIS A 41 30.37 16.91 -39.08
C HIS A 41 30.28 16.90 -37.54
N PRO A 42 31.22 17.51 -36.82
CA PRO A 42 31.15 17.62 -35.35
C PRO A 42 29.80 18.19 -34.89
N GLU A 43 29.30 19.21 -35.59
CA GLU A 43 28.01 19.84 -35.32
C GLU A 43 26.80 18.98 -35.66
N CYS A 44 26.94 17.97 -36.51
CA CYS A 44 25.84 17.07 -36.89
C CYS A 44 25.74 15.84 -35.99
N PHE A 45 26.79 15.52 -35.24
CA PHE A 45 26.79 14.41 -34.29
C PHE A 45 26.18 14.85 -32.95
N ARG A 46 24.85 14.92 -32.89
CA ARG A 46 24.11 15.53 -31.77
C ARG A 46 23.48 14.51 -30.83
N CYS A 47 23.43 14.88 -29.56
CA CYS A 47 22.68 14.16 -28.54
C CYS A 47 21.18 14.35 -28.79
N HIS A 48 20.45 13.24 -28.86
CA HIS A 48 19.00 13.25 -29.05
C HIS A 48 18.25 13.85 -27.85
N ALA A 49 18.90 13.99 -26.69
CA ALA A 49 18.26 14.55 -25.51
C ALA A 49 18.30 16.07 -25.41
N CYS A 50 19.48 16.67 -25.61
CA CYS A 50 19.70 18.11 -25.47
C CYS A 50 19.93 18.83 -26.80
N ASN A 51 20.00 18.08 -27.92
CA ASN A 51 20.30 18.59 -29.26
C ASN A 51 21.65 19.30 -29.41
N LEU A 52 22.55 19.19 -28.43
CA LEU A 52 23.91 19.70 -28.48
C LEU A 52 24.86 18.66 -29.11
N PRO A 53 25.95 19.10 -29.77
CA PRO A 53 26.99 18.21 -30.27
C PRO A 53 27.58 17.32 -29.17
N ILE A 54 27.89 16.06 -29.49
CA ILE A 54 28.62 15.14 -28.62
C ILE A 54 30.10 15.21 -29.00
N SER A 55 30.88 15.90 -28.17
CA SER A 55 32.34 15.99 -28.31
C SER A 55 33.10 14.99 -27.42
N ASP A 56 32.40 14.32 -26.51
CA ASP A 56 33.00 13.38 -25.54
C ASP A 56 33.46 12.11 -26.24
N CYS A 57 34.64 11.59 -25.85
CA CYS A 57 35.21 10.38 -26.44
C CYS A 57 34.35 9.12 -26.26
N GLU A 58 33.41 9.13 -25.32
CA GLU A 58 32.51 8.01 -25.07
C GLU A 58 31.07 8.50 -24.99
N PHE A 59 30.15 7.76 -25.61
CA PHE A 59 28.72 8.10 -25.67
C PHE A 59 27.85 6.86 -25.51
N SER A 60 26.57 7.08 -25.27
CA SER A 60 25.58 6.00 -25.10
C SER A 60 24.60 5.97 -26.27
N MET A 61 24.11 4.77 -26.61
CA MET A 61 23.11 4.58 -27.65
C MET A 61 21.86 3.89 -27.12
N SER A 62 20.70 4.28 -27.62
CA SER A 62 19.45 3.53 -27.50
C SER A 62 18.84 3.40 -28.89
N GLY A 63 18.84 2.20 -29.47
CA GLY A 63 18.53 1.99 -30.88
C GLY A 63 19.45 2.84 -31.77
N ASN A 64 18.86 3.70 -32.61
CA ASN A 64 19.58 4.61 -33.51
C ASN A 64 19.87 6.00 -32.90
N TYR A 65 19.44 6.24 -31.65
CA TYR A 65 19.60 7.53 -30.99
C TYR A 65 20.86 7.56 -30.13
N ARG A 66 21.58 8.68 -30.23
CA ARG A 66 22.87 8.91 -29.55
C ARG A 66 22.67 9.91 -28.44
N PHE A 67 23.37 9.72 -27.34
CA PHE A 67 23.23 10.54 -26.15
C PHE A 67 24.59 10.81 -25.53
N HIS A 68 24.77 11.99 -24.94
CA HIS A 68 25.81 12.17 -23.92
C HIS A 68 25.61 11.11 -22.82
N LYS A 69 26.69 10.62 -22.21
CA LYS A 69 26.60 9.66 -21.10
C LYS A 69 25.71 10.17 -19.97
N SER A 70 25.86 11.45 -19.62
CA SER A 70 25.03 12.14 -18.62
C SER A 70 23.56 12.20 -19.03
N CYS A 71 23.25 12.63 -20.25
CA CYS A 71 21.88 12.70 -20.75
C CYS A 71 21.21 11.32 -20.85
N TYR A 72 21.97 10.29 -21.21
CA TYR A 72 21.48 8.92 -21.21
C TYR A 72 21.15 8.46 -19.79
N LYS A 73 22.07 8.71 -18.85
CA LYS A 73 21.88 8.38 -17.44
C LYS A 73 20.64 9.08 -16.87
N GLU A 74 20.48 10.38 -17.08
CA GLU A 74 19.30 11.12 -16.61
C GLU A 74 17.97 10.60 -17.17
N ARG A 75 17.97 10.07 -18.40
CA ARG A 75 16.73 9.56 -19.03
C ARG A 75 16.40 8.12 -18.70
N TYR A 76 17.41 7.25 -18.64
CA TYR A 76 17.19 5.79 -18.62
C TYR A 76 17.62 5.13 -17.32
N HIS A 77 18.47 5.79 -16.53
CA HIS A 77 18.93 5.22 -15.27
C HIS A 77 17.88 5.47 -14.18
N PRO A 78 17.36 4.42 -13.53
CA PRO A 78 16.34 4.58 -12.51
C PRO A 78 16.90 5.36 -11.31
N LYS A 79 16.04 6.22 -10.76
CA LYS A 79 16.25 6.89 -9.46
C LYS A 79 15.51 6.09 -8.39
N CYS A 80 16.06 6.09 -7.18
CA CYS A 80 15.47 5.50 -6.02
C CYS A 80 14.39 6.43 -5.45
N ASP A 81 13.19 5.93 -5.24
CA ASP A 81 12.06 6.68 -4.67
C ASP A 81 12.22 6.96 -3.16
N VAL A 82 13.30 6.45 -2.54
CA VAL A 82 13.61 6.66 -1.11
C VAL A 82 14.69 7.73 -0.97
N CYS A 83 15.87 7.53 -1.55
CA CYS A 83 16.99 8.47 -1.41
C CYS A 83 17.11 9.49 -2.55
N ASN A 84 16.26 9.43 -3.57
CA ASN A 84 16.29 10.31 -4.75
C ASN A 84 17.60 10.30 -5.58
N HIS A 85 18.51 9.36 -5.30
CA HIS A 85 19.73 9.13 -6.07
C HIS A 85 19.53 8.07 -7.16
N PHE A 86 20.41 8.08 -8.16
CA PHE A 86 20.49 6.99 -9.14
C PHE A 86 20.84 5.66 -8.47
N ILE A 87 20.10 4.60 -8.80
CA ILE A 87 20.30 3.27 -8.18
C ILE A 87 21.63 2.66 -8.64
N PRO A 88 22.60 2.42 -7.76
CA PRO A 88 23.94 2.01 -8.16
C PRO A 88 23.94 0.67 -8.92
N THR A 89 24.88 0.52 -9.85
CA THR A 89 25.16 -0.76 -10.51
C THR A 89 25.90 -1.69 -9.56
N ASN A 90 25.56 -2.98 -9.59
CA ASN A 90 26.29 -4.02 -8.86
C ASN A 90 27.70 -4.27 -9.49
N PRO A 91 28.56 -5.10 -8.87
CA PRO A 91 29.89 -5.39 -9.40
C PRO A 91 29.92 -5.99 -10.82
N ALA A 92 28.81 -6.59 -11.28
CA ALA A 92 28.66 -7.10 -12.64
C ALA A 92 28.23 -6.02 -13.65
N GLY A 93 28.09 -4.75 -13.22
CA GLY A 93 27.67 -3.64 -14.08
C GLY A 93 26.16 -3.61 -14.35
N LEU A 94 25.36 -4.41 -13.66
CA LEU A 94 23.91 -4.47 -13.82
C LEU A 94 23.22 -3.60 -12.76
N ILE A 95 22.11 -2.97 -13.14
CA ILE A 95 21.28 -2.18 -12.21
C ILE A 95 20.29 -3.13 -11.54
N GLU A 96 20.43 -3.31 -10.24
CA GLU A 96 19.50 -4.10 -9.41
C GLU A 96 18.77 -3.18 -8.43
N TYR A 97 17.45 -3.26 -8.40
CA TYR A 97 16.60 -2.54 -7.45
C TYR A 97 15.57 -3.47 -6.81
N ARG A 98 15.08 -3.08 -5.65
CA ARG A 98 13.90 -3.68 -5.02
C ARG A 98 12.68 -2.83 -5.34
N ALA A 99 11.52 -3.45 -5.36
CA ALA A 99 10.27 -2.75 -5.59
C ALA A 99 9.20 -3.24 -4.63
N HIS A 100 8.39 -2.33 -4.11
CA HIS A 100 7.19 -2.72 -3.39
C HIS A 100 6.23 -3.44 -4.37
N PRO A 101 5.74 -4.66 -4.09
CA PRO A 101 4.95 -5.46 -5.04
C PRO A 101 3.70 -4.76 -5.57
N PHE A 102 2.97 -4.06 -4.70
CA PHE A 102 1.77 -3.30 -5.08
C PHE A 102 2.04 -1.87 -5.54
N TRP A 103 2.76 -1.06 -4.74
CA TRP A 103 2.97 0.36 -5.05
C TRP A 103 3.98 0.61 -6.17
N ILE A 104 4.80 -0.39 -6.52
CA ILE A 104 5.90 -0.28 -7.48
C ILE A 104 6.89 0.83 -7.10
N GLN A 105 7.01 1.13 -5.79
CA GLN A 105 8.02 2.03 -5.24
C GLN A 105 9.38 1.36 -5.43
N LYS A 106 10.25 1.92 -6.28
CA LYS A 106 11.56 1.39 -6.63
C LYS A 106 12.62 1.96 -5.72
N TYR A 107 13.44 1.12 -5.10
CA TYR A 107 14.44 1.58 -4.15
C TYR A 107 15.73 0.77 -4.19
N CYS A 108 16.79 1.40 -3.68
CA CYS A 108 18.11 0.77 -3.53
C CYS A 108 18.00 -0.46 -2.60
N PRO A 109 18.62 -1.60 -2.94
CA PRO A 109 18.62 -2.78 -2.07
C PRO A 109 19.16 -2.53 -0.66
N SER A 110 20.03 -1.53 -0.47
CA SER A 110 20.57 -1.15 0.84
C SER A 110 19.49 -0.72 1.84
N HIS A 111 18.35 -0.18 1.36
CA HIS A 111 17.27 0.28 2.24
C HIS A 111 16.56 -0.87 2.99
N GLU A 112 16.75 -2.12 2.58
CA GLU A 112 16.26 -3.28 3.35
C GLU A 112 17.02 -3.49 4.66
N HIS A 113 18.19 -2.88 4.83
CA HIS A 113 19.12 -3.18 5.93
C HIS A 113 19.67 -1.94 6.64
N ASP A 114 19.39 -0.74 6.15
CA ASP A 114 19.92 0.51 6.73
C ASP A 114 19.01 1.15 7.79
N GLY A 115 17.89 0.49 8.13
CA GLY A 115 16.92 1.00 9.09
C GLY A 115 15.91 1.99 8.51
N THR A 116 15.84 2.13 7.18
CA THR A 116 14.78 2.90 6.51
C THR A 116 13.41 2.35 6.92
N PRO A 117 12.57 3.16 7.57
CA PRO A 117 11.32 2.70 8.13
C PRO A 117 10.26 2.54 7.05
N ARG A 118 9.29 1.66 7.31
CA ARG A 118 8.11 1.44 6.47
C ARG A 118 6.87 1.99 7.16
N CYS A 119 5.92 2.45 6.36
CA CYS A 119 4.62 2.86 6.85
C CYS A 119 3.89 1.63 7.37
N CYS A 120 3.40 1.63 8.61
CA CYS A 120 2.69 0.48 9.19
C CYS A 120 1.37 0.14 8.47
N SER A 121 0.88 1.04 7.63
CA SER A 121 -0.39 0.90 6.93
C SER A 121 -0.22 0.58 5.44
N CYS A 122 0.60 1.32 4.69
CA CYS A 122 0.80 1.08 3.26
C CYS A 122 2.12 0.40 2.89
N GLU A 123 2.98 0.10 3.86
CA GLU A 123 4.24 -0.66 3.71
C GLU A 123 5.31 -0.02 2.81
N ARG A 124 5.02 1.14 2.22
CA ARG A 124 6.00 2.00 1.53
C ARG A 124 7.09 2.47 2.49
N MET A 125 8.31 2.53 2.00
CA MET A 125 9.46 3.07 2.72
C MET A 125 9.39 4.60 2.79
N GLU A 126 9.89 5.17 3.89
CA GLU A 126 10.01 6.61 4.13
C GLU A 126 11.04 7.24 3.17
N PRO A 127 10.63 8.10 2.23
CA PRO A 127 11.57 8.87 1.42
C PRO A 127 12.34 9.88 2.27
N GLN A 128 13.63 10.10 1.97
CA GLN A 128 14.51 11.01 2.73
C GLN A 128 13.99 12.46 2.79
N ASP A 129 13.26 12.89 1.75
CA ASP A 129 12.77 14.27 1.62
C ASP A 129 11.31 14.47 2.08
N THR A 130 10.65 13.41 2.56
CA THR A 130 9.26 13.48 3.04
C THR A 130 9.16 12.88 4.43
N GLY A 131 8.44 13.55 5.33
CA GLY A 131 8.40 13.12 6.74
C GLY A 131 7.34 12.06 6.97
N PHE A 132 7.68 10.97 7.65
CA PHE A 132 6.69 10.14 8.33
C PHE A 132 6.40 10.70 9.71
N VAL A 133 5.29 10.23 10.28
CA VAL A 133 4.85 10.54 11.63
C VAL A 133 5.06 9.32 12.52
N ALA A 134 5.72 9.53 13.65
CA ALA A 134 5.93 8.49 14.66
C ALA A 134 4.77 8.47 15.65
N LEU A 135 4.15 7.30 15.81
CA LEU A 135 3.12 7.02 16.81
C LEU A 135 3.78 6.69 18.16
N ASN A 136 3.02 6.80 19.25
CA ASN A 136 3.52 6.56 20.63
C ASN A 136 3.97 5.12 20.84
N ASP A 137 3.36 4.17 20.14
CA ASP A 137 3.72 2.76 20.18
C ASP A 137 4.95 2.40 19.31
N GLY A 138 5.61 3.40 18.69
CA GLY A 138 6.82 3.23 17.89
C GLY A 138 6.58 2.93 16.41
N ARG A 139 5.33 2.72 15.97
CA ARG A 139 5.02 2.58 14.54
C ARG A 139 5.22 3.91 13.81
N LYS A 140 5.47 3.83 12.50
CA LYS A 140 5.55 5.01 11.62
C LYS A 140 4.42 5.01 10.60
N LEU A 141 3.87 6.18 10.32
CA LEU A 141 2.80 6.40 9.37
C LEU A 141 3.21 7.46 8.34
N CYS A 142 3.01 7.21 7.05
CA CYS A 142 3.22 8.24 6.04
C CYS A 142 2.08 9.27 6.07
N LEU A 143 2.34 10.49 5.59
CA LEU A 143 1.37 11.59 5.64
C LEU A 143 0.07 11.27 4.89
N GLU A 144 0.17 10.62 3.72
CA GLU A 144 -1.02 10.22 2.95
C GLU A 144 -1.91 9.20 3.70
N CYS A 145 -1.30 8.31 4.50
CA CYS A 145 -2.06 7.41 5.37
C CYS A 145 -2.59 8.11 6.63
N LEU A 146 -1.89 9.14 7.13
CA LEU A 146 -2.31 9.93 8.27
C LEU A 146 -3.58 10.73 7.98
N ASP A 147 -3.78 11.19 6.74
CA ASP A 147 -4.95 12.00 6.35
C ASP A 147 -6.31 11.32 6.63
N SER A 148 -6.33 9.98 6.69
CA SER A 148 -7.53 9.20 7.00
C SER A 148 -7.39 8.35 8.26
N ALA A 149 -6.34 8.55 9.06
CA ALA A 149 -6.08 7.74 10.25
C ALA A 149 -7.10 8.02 11.35
N VAL A 150 -7.59 6.95 11.98
CA VAL A 150 -8.50 7.03 13.13
C VAL A 150 -7.66 6.97 14.41
N MET A 151 -7.67 8.06 15.20
CA MET A 151 -6.69 8.25 16.26
C MET A 151 -7.24 8.04 17.66
N ASP A 152 -8.57 8.07 17.84
CA ASP A 152 -9.21 7.81 19.12
C ASP A 152 -10.60 7.14 18.98
N THR A 153 -11.13 6.69 20.11
CA THR A 153 -12.39 5.93 20.16
C THR A 153 -13.59 6.73 19.66
N ASN A 154 -13.59 8.05 19.82
CA ASN A 154 -14.70 8.91 19.39
C ASN A 154 -14.68 9.09 17.87
N GLU A 155 -13.50 9.30 17.27
CA GLU A 155 -13.33 9.37 15.81
C GLU A 155 -13.74 8.07 15.11
N CYS A 156 -13.69 6.91 15.80
CA CYS A 156 -14.07 5.63 15.24
C CYS A 156 -15.59 5.39 15.21
N GLN A 157 -16.38 6.10 16.02
CA GLN A 157 -17.84 5.85 16.16
C GLN A 157 -18.62 5.93 14.83
N PRO A 158 -18.39 6.93 13.94
CA PRO A 158 -19.10 6.98 12.66
C PRO A 158 -18.81 5.76 11.78
N LEU A 159 -17.57 5.26 11.81
CA LEU A 159 -17.20 4.05 11.09
C LEU A 159 -17.83 2.80 11.73
N TYR A 160 -17.95 2.75 13.06
CA TYR A 160 -18.66 1.67 13.75
C TYR A 160 -20.13 1.56 13.33
N LEU A 161 -20.83 2.70 13.28
CA LEU A 161 -22.22 2.75 12.80
C LEU A 161 -22.34 2.27 11.35
N GLU A 162 -21.40 2.65 10.49
CA GLU A 162 -21.35 2.19 9.10
C GLU A 162 -21.12 0.67 8.99
N ILE A 163 -20.29 0.08 9.85
CA ILE A 163 -20.15 -1.38 9.92
C ILE A 163 -21.46 -2.02 10.40
N GLN A 164 -22.14 -1.46 11.40
CA GLN A 164 -23.44 -1.97 11.85
C GLN A 164 -24.48 -1.93 10.72
N GLU A 165 -24.54 -0.84 9.96
CA GLU A 165 -25.40 -0.71 8.77
C GLU A 165 -25.04 -1.74 7.68
N PHE A 166 -23.76 -1.97 7.43
CA PHE A 166 -23.29 -3.01 6.51
C PHE A 166 -23.79 -4.40 6.92
N TYR A 167 -23.63 -4.76 8.20
CA TYR A 167 -24.12 -6.03 8.73
C TYR A 167 -25.66 -6.13 8.71
N GLU A 168 -26.38 -5.06 9.01
CA GLU A 168 -27.84 -5.01 8.88
C GLU A 168 -28.29 -5.21 7.43
N GLY A 169 -27.58 -4.61 6.47
CA GLY A 169 -27.80 -4.81 5.03
C GLY A 169 -27.56 -6.25 4.55
N LEU A 170 -26.76 -7.04 5.28
CA LEU A 170 -26.56 -8.48 5.07
C LEU A 170 -27.57 -9.35 5.82
N ASN A 171 -28.59 -8.76 6.46
CA ASN A 171 -29.52 -9.41 7.38
C ASN A 171 -28.84 -10.07 8.58
N MET A 172 -27.71 -9.50 9.03
CA MET A 172 -26.86 -9.98 10.13
C MET A 172 -26.78 -8.94 11.25
N LYS A 173 -27.90 -8.33 11.60
CA LYS A 173 -27.95 -7.27 12.63
C LYS A 173 -27.39 -7.77 13.97
N VAL A 174 -26.47 -7.00 14.54
CA VAL A 174 -25.94 -7.21 15.90
C VAL A 174 -26.76 -6.33 16.85
N GLU A 175 -27.71 -6.94 17.56
CA GLU A 175 -28.61 -6.21 18.48
C GLU A 175 -27.90 -5.73 19.75
N GLN A 176 -26.85 -6.43 20.14
CA GLN A 176 -26.09 -6.09 21.32
C GLN A 176 -25.17 -4.90 21.09
N GLN A 177 -25.18 -3.94 22.03
CA GLN A 177 -24.18 -2.89 22.08
C GLN A 177 -22.84 -3.49 22.54
N VAL A 178 -22.00 -3.83 21.57
CA VAL A 178 -20.60 -4.21 21.81
C VAL A 178 -19.76 -2.94 21.91
N PRO A 179 -19.04 -2.69 23.02
CA PRO A 179 -18.11 -1.58 23.13
C PRO A 179 -16.98 -1.69 22.09
N LEU A 180 -16.68 -0.60 21.40
CA LEU A 180 -15.54 -0.47 20.51
C LEU A 180 -14.50 0.44 21.17
N LEU A 181 -13.26 -0.02 21.31
CA LEU A 181 -12.18 0.72 21.95
C LEU A 181 -10.93 0.76 21.06
N LEU A 182 -10.36 1.96 20.87
CA LEU A 182 -9.06 2.10 20.24
C LEU A 182 -7.95 2.02 21.29
N VAL A 183 -6.92 1.22 21.00
CA VAL A 183 -5.87 0.88 21.96
C VAL A 183 -4.49 0.97 21.32
N GLU A 184 -3.47 1.11 22.17
CA GLU A 184 -2.08 0.96 21.75
C GLU A 184 -1.70 -0.51 21.56
N ARG A 185 -0.63 -0.75 20.79
CA ARG A 185 -0.11 -2.09 20.52
C ARG A 185 0.16 -2.90 21.80
N GLN A 186 0.66 -2.26 22.85
CA GLN A 186 0.93 -2.92 24.12
C GLN A 186 -0.35 -3.44 24.77
N ALA A 187 -1.38 -2.60 24.90
CA ALA A 187 -2.67 -2.98 25.47
C ALA A 187 -3.38 -4.07 24.64
N LEU A 188 -3.24 -4.04 23.31
CA LEU A 188 -3.79 -5.08 22.44
C LEU A 188 -3.10 -6.43 22.63
N ASN A 189 -1.77 -6.44 22.78
CA ASN A 189 -1.00 -7.66 23.06
C ASN A 189 -1.34 -8.25 24.43
N GLU A 190 -1.41 -7.41 25.47
CA GLU A 190 -1.82 -7.83 26.83
C GLU A 190 -3.23 -8.41 26.83
N ALA A 191 -4.17 -7.75 26.14
CA ALA A 191 -5.54 -8.23 26.05
C ALA A 191 -5.65 -9.58 25.32
N ARG A 192 -4.80 -9.82 24.32
CA ARG A 192 -4.70 -11.10 23.61
C ARG A 192 -4.19 -12.22 24.52
N GLU A 193 -3.19 -11.95 25.35
CA GLU A 193 -2.65 -12.93 26.32
C GLU A 193 -3.68 -13.32 27.40
N GLY A 194 -4.59 -12.40 27.74
CA GLY A 194 -5.68 -12.64 28.68
C GLY A 194 -6.83 -13.51 28.14
N GLU A 195 -6.94 -13.70 26.82
CA GLU A 195 -8.03 -14.46 26.20
C GLU A 195 -7.73 -15.96 26.14
N LYS A 196 -8.56 -16.77 26.82
CA LYS A 196 -8.44 -18.25 26.82
C LYS A 196 -8.66 -18.89 25.46
N ASN A 197 -9.44 -18.23 24.60
CA ASN A 197 -9.72 -18.63 23.22
C ASN A 197 -8.97 -17.77 22.19
N GLY A 198 -7.92 -17.05 22.61
CA GLY A 198 -7.14 -16.20 21.71
C GLY A 198 -6.52 -17.02 20.58
N HIS A 199 -6.90 -16.71 19.34
CA HIS A 199 -6.31 -17.32 18.15
C HIS A 199 -4.87 -16.84 18.00
N TYR A 200 -3.91 -17.76 17.98
CA TYR A 200 -2.50 -17.46 17.77
C TYR A 200 -2.20 -17.25 16.27
N HIS A 201 -1.39 -16.21 15.98
CA HIS A 201 -0.58 -15.96 14.76
C HIS A 201 -1.10 -15.08 13.61
N MET A 202 -0.91 -13.76 13.77
CA MET A 202 -0.26 -12.89 12.75
C MET A 202 0.98 -12.22 13.41
N PRO A 203 1.99 -11.76 12.65
CA PRO A 203 3.14 -11.03 13.21
C PRO A 203 2.75 -9.76 13.98
N GLU A 204 1.58 -9.17 13.66
CA GLU A 204 1.03 -8.00 14.36
C GLU A 204 -0.50 -8.12 14.41
N THR A 205 -1.07 -8.39 15.59
CA THR A 205 -2.52 -8.31 15.83
C THR A 205 -2.96 -6.86 15.75
N ARG A 206 -4.00 -6.55 14.96
CA ARG A 206 -4.50 -5.18 14.73
C ARG A 206 -5.95 -4.97 15.16
N GLY A 207 -6.67 -6.05 15.42
CA GLY A 207 -8.01 -6.08 16.01
C GLY A 207 -8.12 -7.28 16.94
N LEU A 208 -9.06 -7.20 17.89
CA LEU A 208 -9.36 -8.32 18.78
C LEU A 208 -10.79 -8.26 19.30
N CYS A 209 -11.56 -9.32 19.05
CA CYS A 209 -12.87 -9.55 19.66
C CYS A 209 -12.73 -10.29 21.01
N LEU A 210 -13.08 -9.62 22.10
CA LEU A 210 -12.91 -10.09 23.47
C LEU A 210 -14.15 -10.80 24.02
N SER A 211 -13.92 -11.80 24.87
CA SER A 211 -14.96 -12.54 25.60
C SER A 211 -14.74 -12.59 27.11
N GLU A 212 -13.50 -12.42 27.59
CA GLU A 212 -13.21 -12.42 29.03
C GLU A 212 -13.30 -11.00 29.63
N GLU A 213 -13.51 -10.94 30.95
CA GLU A 213 -13.45 -9.69 31.70
C GLU A 213 -12.00 -9.26 31.92
N GLN A 214 -11.70 -8.02 31.54
CA GLN A 214 -10.37 -7.46 31.72
C GLN A 214 -10.42 -5.92 31.76
N THR A 215 -9.35 -5.31 32.25
CA THR A 215 -9.20 -3.85 32.21
C THR A 215 -8.23 -3.49 31.10
N VAL A 216 -8.67 -2.70 30.14
CA VAL A 216 -7.88 -2.34 28.95
C VAL A 216 -7.62 -0.85 28.96
N SER A 217 -6.40 -0.43 28.62
CA SER A 217 -6.06 0.98 28.45
C SER A 217 -6.55 1.47 27.09
N THR A 218 -7.58 2.31 27.08
CA THR A 218 -8.20 2.87 25.85
C THR A 218 -7.75 4.31 25.61
N ILE A 219 -7.72 4.72 24.35
CA ILE A 219 -7.36 6.08 23.95
C ILE A 219 -8.59 6.97 24.09
N LEU A 220 -8.58 7.81 25.13
CA LEU A 220 -9.59 8.84 25.38
C LEU A 220 -9.36 10.07 24.50
N ARG A 221 -8.10 10.46 24.30
CA ARG A 221 -7.74 11.64 23.50
C ARG A 221 -6.59 11.33 22.57
N ARG A 222 -6.80 11.58 21.27
CA ARG A 222 -5.78 11.45 20.22
C ARG A 222 -4.49 12.22 20.53
N PRO A 223 -3.33 11.74 20.05
CA PRO A 223 -2.07 12.48 20.14
C PRO A 223 -2.11 13.77 19.32
N ARG A 224 -1.29 14.74 19.71
CA ARG A 224 -0.95 15.93 18.93
C ARG A 224 0.42 15.73 18.30
N PHE A 225 0.59 16.19 17.06
CA PHE A 225 1.86 16.12 16.36
C PHE A 225 2.58 17.47 16.48
N GLY A 226 3.69 17.47 17.21
CA GLY A 226 4.52 18.66 17.42
C GLY A 226 5.62 18.80 16.37
N THR A 227 6.53 19.75 16.60
CA THR A 227 7.74 19.95 15.78
C THR A 227 8.53 18.64 15.68
N GLY A 228 8.76 18.15 14.46
CA GLY A 228 9.47 16.89 14.21
C GLY A 228 8.58 15.65 14.03
N ASN A 229 7.27 15.82 13.78
CA ASN A 229 6.35 14.73 13.40
C ASN A 229 6.25 13.59 14.43
N ARG A 230 6.41 13.91 15.72
CA ARG A 230 6.27 12.96 16.82
C ARG A 230 4.95 13.16 17.53
N ALA A 231 4.24 12.05 17.79
CA ALA A 231 3.06 12.02 18.63
C ALA A 231 3.42 12.43 20.08
N MET A 232 2.59 13.31 20.66
CA MET A 232 2.70 13.80 22.04
C MET A 232 1.30 13.98 22.64
N ASP A 233 1.20 14.15 23.96
CA ASP A 233 -0.02 14.52 24.69
C ASP A 233 -1.25 13.60 24.54
N MET A 234 -1.04 12.35 24.12
CA MET A 234 -2.09 11.33 24.10
C MET A 234 -2.51 11.02 25.54
N ILE A 235 -3.82 10.90 25.77
CA ILE A 235 -4.36 10.48 27.07
C ILE A 235 -5.03 9.14 26.90
N THR A 236 -4.57 8.17 27.70
CA THR A 236 -5.20 6.87 27.86
C THR A 236 -5.91 6.81 29.20
N GLU A 237 -6.96 5.99 29.28
CA GLU A 237 -7.69 5.72 30.51
C GLU A 237 -7.98 4.21 30.66
N PRO A 238 -7.98 3.68 31.89
CA PRO A 238 -8.37 2.30 32.12
C PRO A 238 -9.88 2.12 31.92
N TYR A 239 -10.27 1.20 31.05
CA TYR A 239 -11.66 0.81 30.83
C TYR A 239 -11.89 -0.61 31.34
N LYS A 240 -12.78 -0.76 32.33
CA LYS A 240 -13.13 -2.06 32.90
C LYS A 240 -14.21 -2.75 32.07
N LEU A 241 -13.86 -3.83 31.40
CA LEU A 241 -14.79 -4.68 30.67
C LEU A 241 -15.51 -5.61 31.64
N THR A 242 -16.85 -5.56 31.60
CA THR A 242 -17.73 -6.45 32.37
C THR A 242 -18.45 -7.39 31.42
N ARG A 243 -18.47 -8.68 31.72
CA ARG A 243 -19.07 -9.69 30.85
C ARG A 243 -20.58 -9.65 31.01
N ARG A 244 -21.25 -9.09 30.01
CA ARG A 244 -22.72 -9.08 29.91
C ARG A 244 -23.25 -10.14 28.94
N CYS A 245 -22.40 -10.67 28.07
CA CYS A 245 -22.70 -11.73 27.10
C CYS A 245 -21.40 -12.41 26.64
N GLU A 246 -21.47 -13.20 25.56
CA GLU A 246 -20.30 -13.85 24.95
C GLU A 246 -19.27 -12.89 24.33
N VAL A 247 -19.61 -11.62 24.12
CA VAL A 247 -18.70 -10.60 23.59
C VAL A 247 -18.63 -9.42 24.56
N THR A 248 -17.43 -9.10 25.03
CA THR A 248 -17.21 -8.02 26.01
C THR A 248 -16.82 -6.69 25.36
N ALA A 249 -16.00 -6.73 24.30
CA ALA A 249 -15.63 -5.58 23.49
C ALA A 249 -14.96 -6.00 22.18
N ILE A 250 -14.86 -5.05 21.25
CA ILE A 250 -13.96 -5.10 20.10
C ILE A 250 -12.85 -4.07 20.34
N LEU A 251 -11.60 -4.52 20.30
CA LEU A 251 -10.42 -3.65 20.36
C LEU A 251 -9.86 -3.46 18.95
N ILE A 252 -9.45 -2.24 18.61
CA ILE A 252 -8.76 -1.94 17.34
C ILE A 252 -7.50 -1.14 17.63
N LEU A 253 -6.40 -1.48 16.95
CA LEU A 253 -5.16 -0.73 17.02
C LEU A 253 -5.36 0.68 16.44
N TYR A 254 -5.00 1.71 17.20
CA TYR A 254 -5.18 3.10 16.78
C TYR A 254 -4.23 3.52 15.64
N GLY A 255 -4.48 4.67 15.02
CA GLY A 255 -3.58 5.26 14.03
C GLY A 255 -3.55 4.49 12.70
N LEU A 256 -4.57 3.71 12.42
CA LEU A 256 -4.78 3.03 11.14
C LEU A 256 -5.71 3.87 10.24
N PRO A 257 -5.45 3.92 8.91
CA PRO A 257 -6.34 4.55 7.94
C PRO A 257 -7.75 4.01 8.02
N ARG A 258 -8.75 4.85 7.79
CA ARG A 258 -10.18 4.52 7.90
C ARG A 258 -10.55 3.22 7.20
N LEU A 259 -10.09 2.99 5.97
CA LEU A 259 -10.39 1.75 5.23
C LEU A 259 -9.76 0.51 5.87
N LEU A 260 -8.54 0.63 6.41
CA LEU A 260 -7.92 -0.48 7.14
C LEU A 260 -8.69 -0.76 8.45
N THR A 261 -8.93 0.28 9.24
CA THR A 261 -9.72 0.22 10.47
C THR A 261 -11.09 -0.41 10.23
N GLY A 262 -11.78 -0.02 9.15
CA GLY A 262 -13.09 -0.55 8.80
C GLY A 262 -13.06 -2.01 8.36
N SER A 263 -12.03 -2.41 7.60
CA SER A 263 -11.86 -3.83 7.22
C SER A 263 -11.59 -4.72 8.43
N ILE A 264 -10.75 -4.28 9.37
CA ILE A 264 -10.47 -5.00 10.62
C ILE A 264 -11.73 -5.03 11.48
N LEU A 265 -12.46 -3.91 11.59
CA LEU A 265 -13.69 -3.88 12.36
C LEU A 265 -14.78 -4.78 11.76
N ALA A 266 -14.90 -4.84 10.43
CA ALA A 266 -15.79 -5.78 9.76
C ALA A 266 -15.38 -7.24 10.04
N HIS A 267 -14.08 -7.53 10.10
CA HIS A 267 -13.55 -8.83 10.49
C HIS A 267 -13.92 -9.18 11.95
N GLU A 268 -13.60 -8.32 12.91
CA GLU A 268 -13.89 -8.55 14.34
C GLU A 268 -15.39 -8.61 14.65
N MET A 269 -16.20 -7.84 13.92
CA MET A 269 -17.65 -7.90 14.02
C MET A 269 -18.19 -9.27 13.59
N MET A 270 -17.51 -9.97 12.67
CA MET A 270 -17.93 -11.32 12.27
C MET A 270 -17.72 -12.32 13.41
N HIS A 271 -16.57 -12.25 14.09
CA HIS A 271 -16.36 -13.04 15.32
C HIS A 271 -17.44 -12.74 16.35
N ALA A 272 -17.73 -11.46 16.59
CA ALA A 272 -18.75 -11.04 17.55
C ALA A 272 -20.14 -11.60 17.17
N TRP A 273 -20.53 -11.46 15.90
CA TRP A 273 -21.80 -11.95 15.40
C TRP A 273 -21.93 -13.47 15.54
N MET A 274 -20.89 -14.24 15.16
CA MET A 274 -20.89 -15.70 15.30
C MET A 274 -21.05 -16.15 16.75
N ARG A 275 -20.32 -15.51 17.69
CA ARG A 275 -20.42 -15.80 19.13
C ARG A 275 -21.84 -15.52 19.65
N LEU A 276 -22.44 -14.39 19.26
CA LEU A 276 -23.81 -14.02 19.66
C LEU A 276 -24.89 -14.93 19.06
N GLN A 277 -24.65 -15.50 17.86
CA GLN A 277 -25.56 -16.47 17.25
C GLN A 277 -25.38 -17.91 17.80
N GLY A 278 -24.43 -18.12 18.72
CA GLY A 278 -24.18 -19.42 19.34
C GLY A 278 -23.54 -20.42 18.38
N PHE A 279 -22.63 -19.96 17.50
CA PHE A 279 -21.80 -20.87 16.72
C PHE A 279 -20.95 -21.71 17.67
N ARG A 280 -20.83 -23.01 17.36
CA ARG A 280 -19.90 -23.90 18.05
C ARG A 280 -18.46 -23.49 17.76
N THR A 281 -17.52 -23.98 18.55
CA THR A 281 -16.08 -23.81 18.26
C THR A 281 -15.77 -24.33 16.86
N LEU A 282 -15.32 -23.44 15.98
CA LEU A 282 -14.93 -23.73 14.61
C LEU A 282 -13.41 -24.00 14.54
N SER A 283 -12.97 -24.62 13.46
CA SER A 283 -11.54 -24.62 13.14
C SER A 283 -11.12 -23.23 12.69
N GLN A 284 -9.87 -22.85 12.96
CA GLN A 284 -9.37 -21.50 12.70
C GLN A 284 -9.48 -21.10 11.23
N ASP A 285 -9.18 -22.00 10.30
CA ASP A 285 -9.32 -21.77 8.86
C ASP A 285 -10.75 -21.41 8.45
N VAL A 286 -11.76 -21.97 9.11
CA VAL A 286 -13.17 -21.67 8.82
C VAL A 286 -13.60 -20.35 9.48
N GLU A 287 -13.24 -20.16 10.75
CA GLU A 287 -13.58 -18.95 11.50
C GLU A 287 -12.90 -17.71 10.90
N GLU A 288 -11.58 -17.71 10.78
CA GLU A 288 -10.80 -16.62 10.23
C GLU A 288 -11.11 -16.42 8.74
N GLY A 289 -11.34 -17.52 8.01
CA GLY A 289 -11.69 -17.48 6.60
C GLY A 289 -12.98 -16.72 6.34
N ILE A 290 -14.07 -17.00 7.09
CA ILE A 290 -15.32 -16.26 6.90
C ILE A 290 -15.20 -14.82 7.40
N CYS A 291 -14.45 -14.55 8.48
CA CYS A 291 -14.16 -13.18 8.94
C CYS A 291 -13.42 -12.36 7.86
N GLN A 292 -12.44 -12.94 7.16
CA GLN A 292 -11.77 -12.31 6.03
C GLN A 292 -12.71 -12.04 4.85
N VAL A 293 -13.68 -12.93 4.59
CA VAL A 293 -14.69 -12.69 3.55
C VAL A 293 -15.52 -11.44 3.86
N LEU A 294 -15.94 -11.24 5.11
CA LEU A 294 -16.72 -10.04 5.49
C LEU A 294 -15.88 -8.76 5.40
N ALA A 295 -14.60 -8.81 5.79
CA ALA A 295 -13.67 -7.70 5.60
C ALA A 295 -13.49 -7.32 4.12
N HIS A 296 -13.30 -8.32 3.27
CA HIS A 296 -13.17 -8.16 1.82
C HIS A 296 -14.45 -7.62 1.17
N MET A 297 -15.61 -8.17 1.53
CA MET A 297 -16.91 -7.69 1.07
C MET A 297 -17.13 -6.23 1.45
N TRP A 298 -16.81 -5.84 2.69
CA TRP A 298 -16.91 -4.44 3.11
C TRP A 298 -16.01 -3.53 2.26
N LEU A 299 -14.74 -3.90 2.06
CA LEU A 299 -13.81 -3.13 1.20
C LEU A 299 -14.35 -2.98 -0.23
N LEU A 300 -14.93 -4.02 -0.82
CA LEU A 300 -15.56 -3.93 -2.15
C LEU A 300 -16.69 -2.89 -2.17
N THR A 301 -17.57 -2.88 -1.18
CA THR A 301 -18.66 -1.87 -1.12
C THR A 301 -18.12 -0.43 -1.06
N GLN A 302 -16.99 -0.23 -0.38
CA GLN A 302 -16.33 1.07 -0.27
C GLN A 302 -15.68 1.52 -1.58
N LEU A 303 -15.13 0.58 -2.36
CA LEU A 303 -14.50 0.85 -3.65
C LEU A 303 -15.55 1.07 -4.77
N ASP A 304 -16.66 0.32 -4.74
CA ASP A 304 -17.76 0.46 -5.70
C ASP A 304 -18.49 1.79 -5.52
N SER A 305 -18.75 2.18 -4.27
CA SER A 305 -19.38 3.47 -3.94
C SER A 305 -18.55 4.66 -4.42
N ALA A 306 -17.22 4.53 -4.50
CA ALA A 306 -16.34 5.56 -5.04
C ALA A 306 -16.45 5.67 -6.57
N SER A 307 -16.64 4.55 -7.26
CA SER A 307 -16.72 4.48 -8.73
C SER A 307 -18.03 5.06 -9.29
N SER A 308 -19.14 4.93 -8.56
CA SER A 308 -20.45 5.47 -8.96
C SER A 308 -20.55 7.01 -8.90
N SER A 309 -19.58 7.69 -8.30
CA SER A 309 -19.54 9.17 -8.22
C SER A 309 -19.04 9.86 -9.51
N ASN A 310 -18.68 9.09 -10.55
CA ASN A 310 -18.15 9.61 -11.82
C ASN A 310 -19.22 9.89 -12.89
N VAL A 311 -20.50 9.64 -12.64
CA VAL A 311 -21.59 10.03 -13.55
C VAL A 311 -22.19 11.36 -13.12
N ALA A 312 -21.79 12.43 -13.83
CA ALA A 312 -22.30 13.78 -13.63
C ALA A 312 -23.84 13.81 -13.77
N SER A 313 -24.54 14.09 -12.67
CA SER A 313 -25.94 14.49 -12.71
C SER A 313 -26.01 16.00 -12.47
N THR A 314 -26.28 16.74 -13.54
CA THR A 314 -26.65 18.16 -13.48
C THR A 314 -28.02 18.29 -12.86
N SER A 315 -28.09 18.68 -11.59
CA SER A 315 -29.25 19.40 -11.04
C SER A 315 -28.88 20.11 -9.75
N SER A 316 -28.98 21.43 -9.81
CA SER A 316 -28.82 22.36 -8.70
C SER A 316 -30.04 22.34 -7.80
N SER A 317 -29.86 22.03 -6.51
CA SER A 317 -30.78 22.39 -5.44
C SER A 317 -30.03 22.45 -4.11
N ALA A 318 -29.92 23.65 -3.55
CA ALA A 318 -29.26 23.90 -2.28
C ALA A 318 -30.08 23.31 -1.12
N SER A 319 -29.47 22.39 -0.38
CA SER A 319 -29.78 22.11 1.03
C SER A 319 -28.59 21.39 1.65
N SER A 320 -28.12 21.93 2.78
CA SER A 320 -26.96 21.49 3.54
C SER A 320 -27.00 19.99 3.86
N ARG A 321 -26.34 19.20 3.01
CA ARG A 321 -25.91 17.84 3.30
C ARG A 321 -24.41 17.84 3.07
N LEU A 322 -23.67 17.34 4.06
CA LEU A 322 -22.23 17.10 4.02
C LEU A 322 -21.88 16.57 2.61
N GLU A 323 -21.18 17.37 1.80
CA GLU A 323 -20.78 16.93 0.48
C GLU A 323 -19.90 15.69 0.67
N LYS A 324 -20.40 14.51 0.27
CA LYS A 324 -19.58 13.32 0.04
C LYS A 324 -18.69 13.64 -1.17
N GLY A 325 -17.63 14.41 -0.90
CA GLY A 325 -16.62 14.79 -1.89
C GLY A 325 -15.97 13.56 -2.50
N LYS A 326 -15.44 13.71 -3.72
CA LYS A 326 -14.63 12.68 -4.38
C LYS A 326 -13.53 12.21 -3.40
N ARG A 327 -13.53 10.93 -3.05
CA ARG A 327 -12.43 10.34 -2.25
C ARG A 327 -11.10 10.55 -2.98
N PRO A 328 -10.02 10.95 -2.29
CA PRO A 328 -8.70 11.13 -2.91
C PRO A 328 -8.25 9.86 -3.66
N GLU A 329 -7.56 10.02 -4.79
CA GLU A 329 -7.04 8.90 -5.59
C GLU A 329 -6.19 7.93 -4.76
N PHE A 330 -5.41 8.47 -3.82
CA PHE A 330 -4.62 7.70 -2.88
C PHE A 330 -5.48 6.79 -1.98
N GLU A 331 -6.60 7.29 -1.44
CA GLU A 331 -7.48 6.51 -0.56
C GLU A 331 -8.09 5.31 -1.30
N ARG A 332 -8.48 5.50 -2.57
CA ARG A 332 -8.95 4.40 -3.42
C ARG A 332 -7.85 3.35 -3.64
N LYS A 333 -6.65 3.79 -4.03
CA LYS A 333 -5.50 2.89 -4.25
C LYS A 333 -5.08 2.17 -2.96
N LEU A 334 -5.22 2.83 -1.81
CA LEU A 334 -4.99 2.25 -0.50
C LEU A 334 -6.04 1.17 -0.16
N GLY A 335 -7.32 1.39 -0.51
CA GLY A 335 -8.35 0.36 -0.40
C GLY A 335 -8.09 -0.85 -1.30
N GLU A 336 -7.65 -0.62 -2.55
CA GLU A 336 -7.20 -1.68 -3.46
C GLU A 336 -6.01 -2.46 -2.91
N PHE A 337 -5.07 -1.77 -2.25
CA PHE A 337 -3.95 -2.41 -1.56
C PHE A 337 -4.43 -3.37 -0.46
N PHE A 338 -5.32 -2.92 0.44
CA PHE A 338 -5.84 -3.79 1.52
C PHE A 338 -6.63 -4.98 0.98
N LYS A 339 -7.45 -4.77 -0.05
CA LYS A 339 -8.13 -5.85 -0.77
C LYS A 339 -7.11 -6.86 -1.33
N HIS A 340 -6.07 -6.37 -1.98
CA HIS A 340 -5.01 -7.22 -2.52
C HIS A 340 -4.28 -8.01 -1.43
N GLN A 341 -4.06 -7.43 -0.25
CA GLN A 341 -3.44 -8.14 0.88
C GLN A 341 -4.28 -9.35 1.31
N ILE A 342 -5.60 -9.21 1.42
CA ILE A 342 -6.50 -10.34 1.75
C ILE A 342 -6.46 -11.41 0.65
N GLU A 343 -6.52 -10.98 -0.63
CA GLU A 343 -6.58 -11.91 -1.77
C GLU A 343 -5.27 -12.69 -2.00
N SER A 344 -4.13 -12.07 -1.71
CA SER A 344 -2.80 -12.63 -1.93
C SER A 344 -2.16 -13.27 -0.69
N ASP A 345 -2.85 -13.26 0.45
CA ASP A 345 -2.36 -13.86 1.69
C ASP A 345 -2.06 -15.35 1.48
N THR A 346 -0.81 -15.74 1.77
CA THR A 346 -0.32 -17.11 1.59
C THR A 346 -0.47 -17.97 2.84
N SER A 347 -1.00 -17.43 3.93
CA SER A 347 -1.18 -18.16 5.18
C SER A 347 -2.24 -19.27 5.04
N PRO A 348 -2.05 -20.42 5.69
CA PRO A 348 -3.04 -21.50 5.66
C PRO A 348 -4.35 -21.13 6.36
N VAL A 349 -4.32 -20.29 7.39
CA VAL A 349 -5.50 -19.94 8.18
C VAL A 349 -6.26 -18.80 7.53
N TYR A 350 -5.61 -17.65 7.31
CA TYR A 350 -6.29 -16.47 6.77
C TYR A 350 -6.40 -16.52 5.24
N GLY A 351 -5.32 -16.88 4.55
CA GLY A 351 -5.28 -16.92 3.08
C GLY A 351 -6.09 -18.07 2.47
N ASP A 352 -5.78 -19.31 2.83
CA ASP A 352 -6.53 -20.48 2.32
C ASP A 352 -7.97 -20.49 2.87
N GLY A 353 -8.16 -20.11 4.14
CA GLY A 353 -9.48 -19.94 4.73
C GLY A 353 -10.34 -18.90 3.99
N PHE A 354 -9.77 -17.73 3.66
CA PHE A 354 -10.43 -16.72 2.83
C PHE A 354 -10.79 -17.29 1.47
N ARG A 355 -9.87 -17.95 0.77
CA ARG A 355 -10.13 -18.53 -0.56
C ARG A 355 -11.28 -19.53 -0.52
N ALA A 356 -11.29 -20.44 0.45
CA ALA A 356 -12.36 -21.43 0.64
C ALA A 356 -13.69 -20.76 0.98
N GLY A 357 -13.70 -19.82 1.93
CA GLY A 357 -14.90 -19.09 2.32
C GLY A 357 -15.46 -18.21 1.21
N HIS A 358 -14.60 -17.49 0.50
CA HIS A 358 -14.97 -16.65 -0.64
C HIS A 358 -15.57 -17.49 -1.76
N GLN A 359 -14.97 -18.64 -2.08
CA GLN A 359 -15.52 -19.58 -3.06
C GLN A 359 -16.89 -20.11 -2.64
N ALA A 360 -17.07 -20.47 -1.37
CA ALA A 360 -18.35 -20.93 -0.83
C ALA A 360 -19.43 -19.83 -0.91
N VAL A 361 -19.11 -18.61 -0.46
CA VAL A 361 -20.03 -17.46 -0.53
C VAL A 361 -20.37 -17.09 -1.97
N TYR A 362 -19.41 -17.13 -2.88
CA TYR A 362 -19.64 -16.90 -4.31
C TYR A 362 -20.59 -17.94 -4.92
N LYS A 363 -20.40 -19.23 -4.59
CA LYS A 363 -21.17 -20.34 -5.17
C LYS A 363 -22.57 -20.49 -4.55
N TYR A 364 -22.69 -20.31 -3.24
CA TYR A 364 -23.90 -20.65 -2.48
C TYR A 364 -24.60 -19.43 -1.87
N GLY A 365 -23.97 -18.27 -1.87
CA GLY A 365 -24.42 -17.07 -1.16
C GLY A 365 -24.02 -17.10 0.32
N LEU A 366 -23.89 -15.92 0.92
CA LEU A 366 -23.45 -15.75 2.31
C LEU A 366 -24.36 -16.51 3.30
N ARG A 367 -25.67 -16.29 3.22
CA ARG A 367 -26.64 -16.91 4.15
C ARG A 367 -26.57 -18.44 4.18
N ARG A 368 -26.52 -19.08 3.00
CA ARG A 368 -26.46 -20.57 2.93
C ARG A 368 -25.10 -21.09 3.42
N THR A 369 -24.04 -20.34 3.14
CA THR A 369 -22.69 -20.67 3.63
C THR A 369 -22.64 -20.63 5.16
N LEU A 370 -23.16 -19.57 5.78
CA LEU A 370 -23.21 -19.43 7.24
C LEU A 370 -24.07 -20.51 7.91
N GLU A 371 -25.24 -20.84 7.34
CA GLU A 371 -26.08 -21.92 7.85
C GLU A 371 -25.35 -23.28 7.79
N HIS A 372 -24.63 -23.53 6.70
CA HIS A 372 -23.84 -24.74 6.57
C HIS A 372 -22.70 -24.80 7.58
N ILE A 373 -21.97 -23.70 7.79
CA ILE A 373 -20.91 -23.59 8.81
C ILE A 373 -21.50 -23.83 10.20
N ARG A 374 -22.66 -23.25 10.51
CA ARG A 374 -23.34 -23.44 11.80
C ARG A 374 -23.66 -24.91 12.07
N MET A 375 -24.15 -25.62 11.06
CA MET A 375 -24.54 -27.03 11.17
C MET A 375 -23.34 -28.00 11.18
N THR A 376 -22.34 -27.74 10.34
CA THR A 376 -21.28 -28.71 10.00
C THR A 376 -19.88 -28.30 10.45
N GLY A 377 -19.70 -27.05 10.88
CA GLY A 377 -18.42 -26.47 11.28
C GLY A 377 -17.39 -26.37 10.15
N ARG A 378 -17.82 -26.47 8.89
CA ARG A 378 -16.97 -26.45 7.69
C ARG A 378 -17.59 -25.58 6.60
N PHE A 379 -16.80 -25.18 5.61
CA PHE A 379 -17.34 -24.57 4.39
C PHE A 379 -18.08 -25.60 3.52
N PRO A 380 -19.16 -25.20 2.81
CA PRO A 380 -19.79 -26.04 1.80
C PRO A 380 -18.91 -26.13 0.54
N TYR A 381 -18.76 -27.34 0.00
CA TYR A 381 -17.98 -27.62 -1.21
C TYR A 381 -18.87 -27.81 -2.45
#